data_AF-A0A6I5CBR1-F1
#
_entry.id   AF-A0A6I5CBR1-F1
#
_cell.length_a   1.000
_cell.length_b   1.000
_cell.length_c   1.000
_cell.angle_alpha   90.00
_cell.angle_beta   90.00
_cell.angle_gamma   90.00
#
_symmetry.space_group_name_H-M   'P 1'
#
loop_
_entity.id
_entity.type
_entity.pdbx_description
1 polymer ?
#
loop_
_entity_poly.entity_id
_entity_poly.type
_entity_poly.pdbx_seq_one_letter_code
_entity_poly.pdbx_strand_id
1 'polypeptide(L)'
;GVAACTKHFPGHGDTNVDSHHAIPRIDVDAETLYKRELVPFRAAIEAGTRAVMSAHILVPALDPERPGTLSHRILVELLRGELGYDGLIVTDGIEMQAISRAYGLERGVVLAIEAGADAICVGGGLHDEATVLNMRDALVAAVREGELSEERLADAARRVRELAGWTARVRAETDAAADEEVGLVAARRALAVTGETARVDAPVYVATFNPAPNIAVGHETPWGVDA
;
A
#
# COMPACT_ATOMS: atom_id res chain seq x y z
N GLY A 1 0.28 9.50 18.33
CA GLY A 1 1.18 9.10 17.24
C GLY A 1 0.39 8.64 16.03
N VAL A 2 1.07 8.47 14.90
CA VAL A 2 0.53 7.98 13.62
C VAL A 2 1.30 6.72 13.24
N ALA A 3 0.61 5.66 12.81
CA ALA A 3 1.24 4.43 12.35
C ALA A 3 1.70 4.57 10.90
N ALA A 4 3.00 4.36 10.65
CA ALA A 4 3.50 4.28 9.28
C ALA A 4 3.03 2.99 8.59
N CYS A 5 2.68 3.11 7.30
CA CYS A 5 2.29 1.98 6.45
C CYS A 5 3.25 1.89 5.26
N THR A 6 4.06 0.84 5.22
CA THR A 6 5.01 0.59 4.13
C THR A 6 4.28 -0.07 2.98
N LYS A 7 4.40 0.50 1.76
CA LYS A 7 3.59 0.06 0.62
C LYS A 7 4.29 0.29 -0.74
N HIS A 8 3.94 -0.45 -1.80
CA HIS A 8 3.01 -1.60 -1.82
C HIS A 8 3.81 -2.90 -1.95
N PHE A 9 3.68 -3.79 -0.97
CA PHE A 9 4.45 -5.04 -0.88
C PHE A 9 3.96 -6.09 -1.89
N PRO A 10 4.83 -6.84 -2.58
CA PRO A 10 6.29 -6.93 -2.43
C PRO A 10 7.10 -5.97 -3.32
N GLY A 11 6.46 -4.97 -3.92
CA GLY A 11 7.07 -4.00 -4.82
C GLY A 11 6.12 -3.66 -5.98
N HIS A 12 6.02 -2.38 -6.33
CA HIS A 12 5.21 -1.88 -7.45
C HIS A 12 6.00 -0.84 -8.29
N GLY A 13 7.33 -0.78 -8.11
CA GLY A 13 8.17 0.27 -8.71
C GLY A 13 8.59 0.01 -10.16
N ASP A 14 8.57 -1.24 -10.62
CA ASP A 14 9.02 -1.66 -11.96
C ASP A 14 7.85 -2.23 -12.78
N THR A 15 6.80 -1.44 -12.95
CA THR A 15 5.68 -1.78 -13.84
C THR A 15 5.16 -0.53 -14.54
N ASN A 16 4.85 -0.69 -15.83
CA ASN A 16 4.19 0.35 -16.64
C ASN A 16 2.66 0.20 -16.64
N VAL A 17 2.12 -0.78 -15.91
CA VAL A 17 0.67 -1.06 -15.82
C VAL A 17 0.16 -0.61 -14.46
N ASP A 18 -0.86 0.24 -14.49
CA ASP A 18 -1.59 0.68 -13.30
C ASP A 18 -2.55 -0.43 -12.81
N SER A 19 -2.43 -0.82 -11.54
CA SER A 19 -3.28 -1.81 -10.88
C SER A 19 -4.76 -1.42 -10.80
N HIS A 20 -5.09 -0.15 -11.02
CA HIS A 20 -6.49 0.29 -11.10
C HIS A 20 -7.22 -0.26 -12.35
N HIS A 21 -6.48 -0.70 -13.38
CA HIS A 21 -7.05 -1.10 -14.68
C HIS A 21 -6.87 -2.58 -15.03
N ALA A 22 -5.81 -3.22 -14.55
CA ALA A 22 -5.52 -4.64 -14.77
C ALA A 22 -4.60 -5.16 -13.65
N ILE A 23 -4.42 -6.49 -13.53
CA ILE A 23 -3.41 -7.04 -12.62
C ILE A 23 -2.02 -6.76 -13.22
N PRO A 24 -1.18 -5.90 -12.61
CA PRO A 24 0.18 -5.71 -13.09
C PRO A 24 0.98 -6.98 -12.82
N ARG A 25 2.03 -7.22 -13.62
CA ARG A 25 2.94 -8.35 -13.46
C ARG A 25 4.36 -7.83 -13.35
N ILE A 26 5.08 -8.25 -12.33
CA ILE A 26 6.53 -8.04 -12.24
C ILE A 26 7.21 -9.33 -12.70
N ASP A 27 7.89 -9.25 -13.84
CA ASP A 27 8.54 -10.40 -14.51
C ASP A 27 10.06 -10.33 -14.37
N VAL A 28 10.53 -10.27 -13.13
CA VAL A 28 11.95 -10.38 -12.78
C VAL A 28 12.19 -11.68 -12.01
N ASP A 29 13.43 -12.16 -12.04
CA ASP A 29 13.82 -13.35 -11.28
C ASP A 29 13.86 -13.07 -9.76
N ALA A 30 13.88 -14.14 -8.97
CA ALA A 30 13.88 -14.04 -7.51
C ALA A 30 15.13 -13.34 -6.96
N GLU A 31 16.30 -13.50 -7.58
CA GLU A 31 17.53 -12.83 -7.11
C GLU A 31 17.41 -11.31 -7.25
N THR A 32 16.87 -10.85 -8.37
CA THR A 32 16.57 -9.44 -8.63
C THR A 32 15.57 -8.89 -7.62
N LEU A 33 14.44 -9.60 -7.40
CA LEU A 33 13.43 -9.22 -6.38
C LEU A 33 14.06 -9.00 -5.01
N TYR A 34 14.92 -9.93 -4.59
CA TYR A 34 15.56 -9.83 -3.29
C TYR A 34 16.57 -8.69 -3.24
N LYS A 35 17.33 -8.43 -4.31
CA LYS A 35 18.37 -7.41 -4.32
C LYS A 35 17.87 -5.99 -4.56
N ARG A 36 16.65 -5.82 -5.06
CA ARG A 36 16.11 -4.51 -5.46
C ARG A 36 14.77 -4.20 -4.80
N GLU A 37 13.73 -5.00 -5.07
CA GLU A 37 12.36 -4.74 -4.60
C GLU A 37 12.21 -4.89 -3.09
N LEU A 38 12.79 -5.93 -2.49
CA LEU A 38 12.63 -6.24 -1.07
C LEU A 38 13.54 -5.44 -0.13
N VAL A 39 14.56 -4.75 -0.67
CA VAL A 39 15.50 -3.92 0.10
C VAL A 39 14.80 -2.84 0.93
N PRO A 40 13.93 -1.98 0.36
CA PRO A 40 13.23 -0.96 1.16
C PRO A 40 12.29 -1.56 2.21
N PHE A 41 11.67 -2.72 1.94
CA PHE A 41 10.79 -3.37 2.91
C PHE A 41 11.57 -3.91 4.12
N ARG A 42 12.74 -4.53 3.89
CA ARG A 42 13.61 -4.96 5.00
C ARG A 42 14.03 -3.79 5.88
N ALA A 43 14.45 -2.68 5.27
CA ALA A 43 14.81 -1.48 6.00
C ALA A 43 13.63 -0.89 6.80
N ALA A 44 12.43 -0.89 6.23
CA ALA A 44 11.23 -0.40 6.92
C ALA A 44 10.79 -1.30 8.08
N ILE A 45 10.94 -2.63 7.93
CA ILE A 45 10.68 -3.60 8.99
C ILE A 45 11.68 -3.41 10.14
N GLU A 46 12.98 -3.27 9.83
CA GLU A 46 14.03 -2.99 10.81
C GLU A 46 13.79 -1.65 11.54
N ALA A 47 13.30 -0.64 10.82
CA ALA A 47 12.91 0.66 11.39
C ALA A 47 11.61 0.62 12.21
N GLY A 48 10.92 -0.52 12.26
CA GLY A 48 9.71 -0.70 13.07
C GLY A 48 8.43 -0.17 12.43
N THR A 49 8.29 -0.27 11.10
CA THR A 49 7.00 -0.01 10.42
C THR A 49 5.87 -0.79 11.11
N ARG A 50 4.72 -0.13 11.29
CA ARG A 50 3.61 -0.69 12.08
C ARG A 50 2.57 -1.39 11.20
N ALA A 51 2.47 -0.97 9.94
CA ALA A 51 1.65 -1.59 8.93
C ALA A 51 2.46 -1.84 7.64
N VAL A 52 2.07 -2.88 6.91
CA VAL A 52 2.51 -3.16 5.54
C VAL A 52 1.27 -3.36 4.69
N MET A 53 1.20 -2.66 3.56
CA MET A 53 0.10 -2.80 2.60
C MET A 53 0.52 -3.71 1.44
N SER A 54 -0.26 -4.76 1.18
CA SER A 54 -0.02 -5.67 0.04
C SER A 54 -0.55 -5.08 -1.27
N ALA A 55 0.14 -5.29 -2.38
CA ALA A 55 -0.30 -4.90 -3.72
C ALA A 55 -1.07 -6.02 -4.44
N HIS A 56 -2.01 -5.61 -5.30
CA HIS A 56 -2.72 -6.48 -6.23
C HIS A 56 -1.88 -6.77 -7.49
N ILE A 57 -0.67 -7.28 -7.28
CA ILE A 57 0.32 -7.49 -8.33
C ILE A 57 0.73 -8.96 -8.40
N LEU A 58 0.80 -9.51 -9.61
CA LEU A 58 1.29 -10.87 -9.82
C LEU A 58 2.81 -10.85 -9.87
N VAL A 59 3.46 -11.65 -9.01
CA VAL A 59 4.92 -11.75 -8.94
C VAL A 59 5.29 -13.23 -9.10
N PRO A 60 5.41 -13.73 -10.33
CA PRO A 60 5.49 -15.16 -10.63
C PRO A 60 6.69 -15.88 -10.04
N ALA A 61 7.79 -15.14 -9.83
CA ALA A 61 8.96 -15.67 -9.14
C ALA A 61 8.69 -15.97 -7.65
N LEU A 62 7.66 -15.38 -7.06
CA LEU A 62 7.18 -15.66 -5.70
C LEU A 62 5.94 -16.55 -5.72
N ASP A 63 4.92 -16.17 -6.49
CA ASP A 63 3.67 -16.90 -6.66
C ASP A 63 3.14 -16.69 -8.09
N PRO A 64 3.13 -17.74 -8.94
CA PRO A 64 2.65 -17.65 -10.31
C PRO A 64 1.13 -17.65 -10.44
N GLU A 65 0.39 -18.00 -9.39
CA GLU A 65 -1.06 -18.19 -9.45
C GLU A 65 -1.84 -17.04 -8.82
N ARG A 66 -1.27 -16.42 -7.77
CA ARG A 66 -2.01 -15.43 -6.97
C ARG A 66 -1.28 -14.08 -6.89
N PRO A 67 -2.03 -12.96 -6.97
CA PRO A 67 -1.45 -11.66 -6.69
C PRO A 67 -1.02 -11.56 -5.22
N GLY A 68 -0.10 -10.64 -4.92
CA GLY A 68 0.47 -10.44 -3.58
C GLY A 68 -0.58 -10.39 -2.46
N THR A 69 -1.67 -9.66 -2.66
CA THR A 69 -2.78 -9.55 -1.70
C THR A 69 -3.49 -10.88 -1.38
N LEU A 70 -3.47 -11.85 -2.29
CA LEU A 70 -4.16 -13.14 -2.14
C LEU A 70 -3.19 -14.32 -2.00
N SER A 71 -1.90 -14.08 -1.84
CA SER A 71 -0.86 -15.12 -1.81
C SER A 71 -0.36 -15.39 -0.40
N HIS A 72 -0.62 -16.60 0.11
CA HIS A 72 -0.06 -17.06 1.38
C HIS A 72 1.48 -17.11 1.37
N ARG A 73 2.06 -17.49 0.22
CA ARG A 73 3.51 -17.53 0.02
C ARG A 73 4.13 -16.15 0.19
N ILE A 74 3.45 -15.11 -0.30
CA ILE A 74 3.94 -13.74 -0.21
C ILE A 74 3.66 -13.13 1.19
N LEU A 75 2.43 -13.26 1.72
CA LEU A 75 2.05 -12.58 2.96
C LEU A 75 2.54 -13.30 4.22
N VAL A 76 2.59 -14.63 4.22
CA VAL A 76 2.95 -15.40 5.41
C VAL A 76 4.36 -15.97 5.27
N GLU A 77 4.65 -16.76 4.25
CA GLU A 77 5.96 -17.42 4.15
C GLU A 77 7.09 -16.37 3.99
N LEU A 78 6.94 -15.45 3.04
CA LEU A 78 7.92 -14.39 2.80
C LEU A 78 7.86 -13.28 3.86
N LEU A 79 6.74 -12.55 3.96
CA LEU A 79 6.69 -11.34 4.80
C LEU A 79 6.77 -11.65 6.29
N ARG A 80 5.95 -12.57 6.81
CA ARG A 80 6.00 -12.94 8.23
C ARG A 80 7.15 -13.88 8.56
N GLY A 81 7.38 -14.88 7.71
CA GLY A 81 8.40 -15.90 7.92
C GLY A 81 9.80 -15.38 7.66
N GLU A 82 10.15 -15.20 6.39
CA GLU A 82 11.53 -14.86 5.99
C GLU A 82 11.95 -13.44 6.42
N LEU A 83 11.06 -12.45 6.27
CA LEU A 83 11.35 -11.05 6.62
C LEU A 83 11.05 -10.74 8.10
N GLY A 84 10.43 -11.66 8.84
CA GLY A 84 10.18 -11.52 10.28
C GLY A 84 9.19 -10.43 10.66
N TYR A 85 8.29 -10.04 9.75
CA TYR A 85 7.32 -8.97 10.03
C TYR A 85 6.16 -9.44 10.91
N ASP A 86 6.01 -8.83 12.08
CA ASP A 86 4.93 -9.15 13.03
C ASP A 86 3.90 -8.02 13.21
N GLY A 87 3.95 -6.97 12.39
CA GLY A 87 2.96 -5.91 12.42
C GLY A 87 1.66 -6.28 11.71
N LEU A 88 0.82 -5.26 11.46
CA LEU A 88 -0.43 -5.38 10.72
C LEU A 88 -0.15 -5.53 9.21
N ILE A 89 -0.78 -6.51 8.56
CA ILE A 89 -0.86 -6.60 7.10
C ILE A 89 -2.23 -6.08 6.67
N VAL A 90 -2.27 -5.07 5.81
CA VAL A 90 -3.50 -4.53 5.24
C VAL A 90 -3.48 -4.70 3.72
N THR A 91 -4.63 -4.93 3.10
CA THR A 91 -4.70 -4.97 1.63
C THR A 91 -4.54 -3.57 1.04
N ASP A 92 -4.13 -3.45 -0.22
CA ASP A 92 -4.49 -2.29 -1.05
C ASP A 92 -6.02 -2.28 -1.27
N GLY A 93 -6.57 -1.23 -1.88
CA GLY A 93 -8.02 -1.06 -2.08
C GLY A 93 -8.65 -2.31 -2.72
N ILE A 94 -9.42 -3.08 -1.96
CA ILE A 94 -9.86 -4.43 -2.36
C ILE A 94 -10.86 -4.38 -3.53
N GLU A 95 -11.49 -3.23 -3.74
CA GLU A 95 -12.39 -2.93 -4.84
C GLU A 95 -11.69 -2.72 -6.18
N MET A 96 -10.38 -2.52 -6.19
CA MET A 96 -9.61 -2.30 -7.42
C MET A 96 -9.82 -3.46 -8.41
N GLN A 97 -9.86 -3.14 -9.70
CA GLN A 97 -10.25 -4.09 -10.75
C GLN A 97 -9.37 -5.34 -10.80
N ALA A 98 -8.12 -5.25 -10.35
CA ALA A 98 -7.22 -6.37 -10.20
C ALA A 98 -7.77 -7.50 -9.30
N ILE A 99 -8.58 -7.16 -8.29
CA ILE A 99 -9.24 -8.14 -7.42
C ILE A 99 -10.72 -8.26 -7.76
N SER A 100 -11.45 -7.15 -7.80
CA SER A 100 -12.92 -7.17 -7.91
C SER A 100 -13.43 -7.80 -9.21
N ARG A 101 -12.73 -7.62 -10.35
CA ARG A 101 -13.12 -8.27 -11.61
C ARG A 101 -12.71 -9.74 -11.68
N ALA A 102 -11.60 -10.12 -11.06
CA ALA A 102 -11.04 -11.46 -11.17
C ALA A 102 -11.67 -12.44 -10.17
N TYR A 103 -11.99 -11.97 -8.97
CA TYR A 103 -12.46 -12.81 -7.87
C TYR A 103 -13.85 -12.40 -7.36
N GLY A 104 -14.28 -11.16 -7.57
CA GLY A 104 -15.42 -10.58 -6.87
C GLY A 104 -15.01 -10.04 -5.50
N LEU A 105 -15.80 -9.11 -4.97
CA LEU A 105 -15.46 -8.39 -3.74
C LEU A 105 -15.54 -9.29 -2.50
N GLU A 106 -16.68 -9.98 -2.35
CA GLU A 106 -16.98 -10.87 -1.23
C GLU A 106 -15.99 -12.04 -1.16
N ARG A 107 -15.67 -12.64 -2.31
CA ARG A 107 -14.67 -13.71 -2.37
C ARG A 107 -13.26 -13.17 -2.16
N GLY A 108 -12.96 -11.99 -2.70
CA GLY A 108 -11.67 -11.33 -2.55
C GLY A 108 -11.31 -11.08 -1.09
N VAL A 109 -12.26 -10.62 -0.26
CA VAL A 109 -12.01 -10.40 1.18
C VAL A 109 -11.72 -11.69 1.93
N VAL A 110 -12.45 -12.78 1.63
CA VAL A 110 -12.21 -14.08 2.27
C VAL A 110 -10.82 -14.59 1.90
N LEU A 111 -10.48 -14.58 0.61
CA LEU A 111 -9.16 -15.00 0.11
C LEU A 111 -8.02 -14.16 0.69
N ALA A 112 -8.20 -12.85 0.86
CA ALA A 112 -7.17 -11.98 1.43
C ALA A 112 -6.90 -12.29 2.90
N ILE A 113 -7.95 -12.49 3.71
CA ILE A 113 -7.79 -12.87 5.12
C ILE A 113 -7.19 -14.27 5.24
N GLU A 114 -7.65 -15.22 4.43
CA GLU A 114 -7.10 -16.58 4.34
C GLU A 114 -5.61 -16.56 3.98
N ALA A 115 -5.21 -15.73 3.01
CA ALA A 115 -3.83 -15.57 2.58
C ALA A 115 -2.92 -14.98 3.66
N GLY A 116 -3.47 -14.28 4.66
CA GLY A 116 -2.70 -13.74 5.79
C GLY A 116 -2.80 -12.24 6.00
N ALA A 117 -3.65 -11.53 5.24
CA ALA A 117 -3.99 -10.14 5.55
C ALA A 117 -4.78 -10.07 6.87
N ASP A 118 -4.60 -8.99 7.62
CA ASP A 118 -5.26 -8.76 8.91
C ASP A 118 -6.38 -7.74 8.82
N ALA A 119 -6.28 -6.82 7.85
CA ALA A 119 -7.26 -5.79 7.58
C ALA A 119 -7.51 -5.65 6.09
N ILE A 120 -8.75 -5.36 5.74
CA ILE A 120 -9.16 -5.06 4.37
C ILE A 120 -9.24 -3.54 4.20
N CYS A 121 -8.50 -3.00 3.24
CA CYS A 121 -8.67 -1.62 2.81
C CYS A 121 -9.79 -1.55 1.79
N VAL A 122 -10.77 -0.69 2.06
CA VAL A 122 -11.88 -0.39 1.15
C VAL A 122 -11.73 1.08 0.76
N GLY A 123 -11.42 1.35 -0.51
CA GLY A 123 -11.22 2.70 -1.01
C GLY A 123 -12.50 3.55 -0.93
N GLY A 124 -12.32 4.82 -0.58
CA GLY A 124 -13.42 5.77 -0.44
C GLY A 124 -13.89 6.32 -1.80
N GLY A 125 -15.21 6.34 -2.01
CA GLY A 125 -15.85 7.05 -3.13
C GLY A 125 -17.00 6.29 -3.81
N LEU A 126 -16.92 4.96 -3.87
CA LEU A 126 -17.88 4.09 -4.57
C LEU A 126 -18.57 3.06 -3.66
N HIS A 127 -18.25 3.05 -2.37
CA HIS A 127 -18.72 2.05 -1.43
C HIS A 127 -19.43 2.69 -0.25
N ASP A 128 -20.61 2.16 0.02
CA ASP A 128 -21.49 2.54 1.10
C ASP A 128 -21.44 1.51 2.25
N GLU A 129 -22.24 1.75 3.27
CA GLU A 129 -22.37 0.84 4.39
C GLU A 129 -22.77 -0.58 3.95
N ALA A 130 -23.65 -0.70 2.95
CA ALA A 130 -24.11 -1.98 2.43
C ALA A 130 -22.95 -2.83 1.88
N THR A 131 -22.00 -2.19 1.19
CA THR A 131 -20.79 -2.86 0.69
C THR A 131 -19.99 -3.49 1.83
N VAL A 132 -19.78 -2.74 2.92
CA VAL A 132 -19.04 -3.22 4.11
C VAL A 132 -19.79 -4.36 4.80
N LEU A 133 -21.12 -4.25 4.92
CA LEU A 133 -21.95 -5.30 5.51
C LEU A 133 -21.90 -6.60 4.71
N ASN A 134 -21.91 -6.52 3.37
CA ASN A 134 -21.78 -7.70 2.51
C ASN A 134 -20.42 -8.39 2.67
N MET A 135 -19.32 -7.63 2.73
CA MET A 135 -17.99 -8.18 3.00
C MET A 135 -17.89 -8.86 4.37
N ARG A 136 -18.49 -8.25 5.40
CA ARG A 136 -18.62 -8.86 6.74
C ARG A 136 -19.38 -10.18 6.66
N ASP A 137 -20.52 -10.20 5.99
CA ASP A 137 -21.38 -11.38 5.91
C ASP A 137 -20.69 -12.51 5.14
N ALA A 138 -19.91 -12.20 4.11
CA ALA A 138 -19.06 -13.15 3.39
C ALA A 138 -18.01 -13.79 4.32
N LEU A 139 -17.31 -13.00 5.14
CA LEU A 139 -16.35 -13.54 6.12
C LEU A 139 -17.04 -14.43 7.16
N VAL A 140 -18.21 -14.02 7.65
CA VAL A 140 -18.99 -14.81 8.63
C VAL A 140 -19.45 -16.13 8.01
N ALA A 141 -19.93 -16.12 6.77
CA ALA A 141 -20.33 -17.32 6.05
C ALA A 141 -19.13 -18.26 5.85
N ALA A 142 -17.99 -17.74 5.37
CA ALA A 142 -16.78 -18.53 5.15
C ALA A 142 -16.29 -19.23 6.43
N VAL A 143 -16.40 -18.57 7.60
CA VAL A 143 -16.08 -19.22 8.88
C VAL A 143 -17.08 -20.31 9.24
N ARG A 144 -18.38 -20.05 9.10
CA ARG A 144 -19.44 -21.02 9.41
C ARG A 144 -19.41 -22.25 8.51
N GLU A 145 -18.99 -22.06 7.26
CA GLU A 145 -18.87 -23.11 6.25
C GLU A 145 -17.52 -23.86 6.33
N GLY A 146 -16.60 -23.39 7.16
CA GLY A 146 -15.28 -24.01 7.37
C GLY A 146 -14.25 -23.70 6.30
N GLU A 147 -14.53 -22.74 5.41
CA GLU A 147 -13.58 -22.25 4.41
C GLU A 147 -12.48 -21.39 5.06
N LEU A 148 -12.86 -20.53 6.01
CA LEU A 148 -11.94 -19.71 6.78
C LEU A 148 -11.90 -20.21 8.22
N SER A 149 -10.72 -20.47 8.79
CA SER A 149 -10.67 -20.88 10.19
C SER A 149 -11.02 -19.73 11.13
N GLU A 150 -11.77 -20.03 12.20
CA GLU A 150 -12.09 -19.05 13.24
C GLU A 150 -10.81 -18.49 13.89
N GLU A 151 -9.79 -19.34 14.06
CA GLU A 151 -8.47 -18.95 14.57
C GLU A 151 -7.78 -17.91 13.68
N ARG A 152 -7.82 -18.09 12.34
CA ARG A 152 -7.23 -17.12 11.40
C ARG A 152 -7.92 -15.77 11.52
N LEU A 153 -9.25 -15.75 11.54
CA LEU A 153 -10.02 -14.50 11.68
C LEU A 153 -9.78 -13.84 13.05
N ALA A 154 -9.68 -14.63 14.11
CA ALA A 154 -9.38 -14.13 15.45
C ALA A 154 -7.97 -13.51 15.55
N ASP A 155 -6.97 -14.12 14.91
CA ASP A 155 -5.61 -13.59 14.82
C ASP A 155 -5.56 -12.25 14.07
N ALA A 156 -6.20 -12.17 12.91
CA ALA A 156 -6.34 -10.92 12.15
C ALA A 156 -6.95 -9.82 13.01
N ALA A 157 -8.07 -10.11 13.69
CA ALA A 157 -8.75 -9.16 14.56
C ALA A 157 -7.92 -8.76 15.78
N ARG A 158 -7.09 -9.66 16.33
CA ARG A 158 -6.15 -9.35 17.41
C ARG A 158 -5.10 -8.33 16.96
N ARG A 159 -4.48 -8.53 15.79
CA ARG A 159 -3.47 -7.61 15.23
C ARG A 159 -4.03 -6.22 14.94
N VAL A 160 -5.26 -6.14 14.44
CA VAL A 160 -5.99 -4.86 14.28
C VAL A 160 -6.16 -4.14 15.62
N ARG A 161 -6.59 -4.86 16.67
CA ARG A 161 -6.76 -4.30 18.02
C ARG A 161 -5.43 -3.86 18.64
N GLU A 162 -4.35 -4.60 18.41
CA GLU A 162 -3.01 -4.24 18.90
C GLU A 162 -2.52 -2.94 18.29
N LEU A 163 -2.69 -2.74 16.98
CA LEU A 163 -2.34 -1.49 16.33
C LEU A 163 -3.20 -0.32 16.85
N ALA A 164 -4.51 -0.54 17.01
CA ALA A 164 -5.42 0.46 17.56
C ALA A 164 -5.05 0.86 19.00
N GLY A 165 -4.76 -0.12 19.86
CA GLY A 165 -4.34 0.10 21.24
C GLY A 165 -3.00 0.84 21.33
N TRP A 166 -2.03 0.48 20.49
CA TRP A 166 -0.76 1.21 20.38
C TRP A 166 -1.00 2.67 19.97
N THR A 167 -1.82 2.91 18.95
CA THR A 167 -2.08 4.26 18.42
C THR A 167 -2.76 5.15 19.47
N ALA A 168 -3.74 4.61 20.20
CA ALA A 168 -4.43 5.31 21.28
C ALA A 168 -3.47 5.73 22.40
N ARG A 169 -2.58 4.82 22.83
CA ARG A 169 -1.57 5.10 23.86
C ARG A 169 -0.61 6.21 23.43
N VAL A 170 0.01 6.08 22.25
CA VAL A 170 0.99 7.07 21.77
C VAL A 170 0.34 8.43 21.52
N ARG A 171 -0.94 8.48 21.09
CA ARG A 171 -1.66 9.74 20.90
C ARG A 171 -1.89 10.49 22.22
N ALA A 172 -2.11 9.78 23.32
CA ALA A 172 -2.24 10.41 24.64
C ALA A 172 -0.91 11.00 25.14
N GLU A 173 0.23 10.52 24.64
CA GLU A 173 1.58 10.89 25.09
C GLU A 173 2.24 11.98 24.24
N THR A 174 1.67 12.35 23.09
CA THR A 174 2.31 13.26 22.13
C THR A 174 1.60 14.62 22.09
N ASP A 175 2.33 15.70 22.36
CA ASP A 175 1.92 17.09 22.13
C ASP A 175 2.95 17.78 21.23
N ALA A 176 3.02 17.34 19.97
CA ALA A 176 3.98 17.85 18.99
C ALA A 176 3.32 18.89 18.09
N ALA A 177 3.85 20.11 18.08
CA ALA A 177 3.47 21.14 17.12
C ALA A 177 3.93 20.74 15.70
N ALA A 178 3.11 21.05 14.70
CA ALA A 178 3.47 20.85 13.30
C ALA A 178 4.55 21.87 12.89
N ASP A 179 5.60 21.38 12.22
CA ASP A 179 6.57 22.25 11.55
C ASP A 179 6.01 22.60 10.16
N GLU A 180 5.47 23.82 10.02
CA GLU A 180 4.91 24.31 8.76
C GLU A 180 5.99 24.55 7.68
N GLU A 181 7.27 24.68 8.06
CA GLU A 181 8.37 24.93 7.13
C GLU A 181 8.94 23.64 6.53
N VAL A 182 8.69 22.48 7.13
CA VAL A 182 9.30 21.19 6.73
C VAL A 182 9.11 20.89 5.24
N GLY A 183 7.92 21.21 4.70
CA GLY A 183 7.60 21.02 3.28
C GLY A 183 8.44 21.92 2.37
N LEU A 184 8.58 23.20 2.72
CA LEU A 184 9.38 24.16 1.95
C LEU A 184 10.87 23.82 1.99
N VAL A 185 11.38 23.42 3.16
CA VAL A 185 12.78 23.00 3.33
C VAL A 185 13.06 21.76 2.48
N ALA A 186 12.18 20.76 2.49
CA ALA A 186 12.31 19.58 1.65
C ALA A 186 12.29 19.93 0.16
N ALA A 187 11.34 20.78 -0.28
CA ALA A 187 11.24 21.21 -1.67
C ALA A 187 12.52 21.90 -2.16
N ARG A 188 13.09 22.82 -1.36
CA ARG A 188 14.35 23.50 -1.71
C ARG A 188 15.54 22.54 -1.81
N ARG A 189 15.61 21.53 -0.94
CA ARG A 189 16.68 20.51 -0.98
C ARG A 189 16.54 19.54 -2.15
N ALA A 190 15.32 19.35 -2.66
CA ALA A 190 15.05 18.47 -3.80
C ALA A 190 15.32 19.12 -5.17
N LEU A 191 15.55 20.43 -5.23
CA LEU A 191 15.86 21.14 -6.47
C LEU A 191 17.18 20.63 -7.09
N ALA A 192 17.07 20.03 -8.27
CA ALA A 192 18.21 19.65 -9.10
C ALA A 192 18.20 20.50 -10.38
N VAL A 193 19.33 21.13 -10.70
CA VAL A 193 19.51 21.86 -11.95
C VAL A 193 20.39 21.03 -12.88
N THR A 194 19.90 20.79 -14.09
CA THR A 194 20.63 20.11 -15.16
C THR A 194 21.00 21.12 -16.25
N GLY A 195 22.30 21.22 -16.57
CA GLY A 195 22.83 22.18 -17.55
C GLY A 195 23.59 23.35 -16.94
N GLU A 196 23.99 24.31 -17.77
CA GLU A 196 24.65 25.53 -17.30
C GLU A 196 23.62 26.52 -16.75
N THR A 197 23.80 26.93 -15.49
CA THR A 197 23.00 28.00 -14.89
C THR A 197 23.49 29.35 -15.40
N ALA A 198 22.73 29.97 -16.30
CA ALA A 198 22.93 31.37 -16.66
C ALA A 198 22.05 32.27 -15.80
N ARG A 199 22.60 33.40 -15.36
CA ARG A 199 21.78 34.46 -14.76
C ARG A 199 20.85 35.01 -15.83
N VAL A 200 19.57 35.07 -15.54
CA VAL A 200 18.56 35.61 -16.45
C VAL A 200 18.45 37.11 -16.23
N ASP A 201 19.06 37.89 -17.12
CA ASP A 201 19.13 39.35 -17.02
C ASP A 201 18.11 40.08 -17.93
N ALA A 202 17.33 39.29 -18.69
CA ALA A 202 16.29 39.75 -19.61
C ALA A 202 15.05 38.84 -19.52
N PRO A 203 13.87 39.27 -19.98
CA PRO A 203 12.68 38.42 -20.00
C PRO A 203 12.93 37.09 -20.70
N VAL A 204 12.48 35.99 -20.09
CA VAL A 204 12.58 34.64 -20.64
C VAL A 204 11.21 34.06 -20.94
N TYR A 205 11.17 33.18 -21.93
CA TYR A 205 10.04 32.29 -22.13
C TYR A 205 10.20 31.08 -21.23
N VAL A 206 9.15 30.76 -20.48
CA VAL A 206 9.11 29.58 -19.63
C VAL A 206 8.25 28.53 -20.31
N ALA A 207 8.80 27.34 -20.52
CA ALA A 207 8.07 26.17 -21.00
C ALA A 207 7.85 25.22 -19.82
N THR A 208 6.61 25.04 -19.41
CA THR A 208 6.23 24.14 -18.32
C THR A 208 5.70 22.84 -18.90
N PHE A 209 6.29 21.71 -18.52
CA PHE A 209 5.83 20.39 -18.92
C PHE A 209 5.06 19.75 -17.78
N ASN A 210 3.74 19.69 -17.91
CA ASN A 210 2.85 19.15 -16.91
C ASN A 210 2.46 17.71 -17.24
N PRO A 211 2.83 16.69 -16.43
CA PRO A 211 2.24 15.37 -16.58
C PRO A 211 0.74 15.45 -16.30
N ALA A 212 -0.05 14.63 -16.99
CA ALA A 212 -1.45 14.47 -16.65
C ALA A 212 -1.54 13.95 -15.21
N PRO A 213 -2.26 14.63 -14.30
CA PRO A 213 -2.38 14.18 -12.93
C PRO A 213 -3.12 12.84 -12.90
N ASN A 214 -2.61 11.90 -12.10
CA ASN A 214 -3.32 10.68 -11.78
C ASN A 214 -4.21 10.90 -10.54
N ILE A 215 -5.06 9.92 -10.25
CA ILE A 215 -6.00 9.98 -9.11
C ILE A 215 -5.30 10.18 -7.76
N ALA A 216 -4.03 9.78 -7.63
CA ALA A 216 -3.27 9.91 -6.38
C ALA A 216 -2.75 11.34 -6.12
N VAL A 217 -2.53 12.13 -7.18
CA VAL A 217 -2.08 13.53 -7.07
C VAL A 217 -3.25 14.49 -6.86
N GLY A 218 -4.42 14.15 -7.41
CA GLY A 218 -5.60 15.01 -7.42
C GLY A 218 -5.42 16.22 -8.34
N HIS A 219 -6.50 16.99 -8.55
CA HIS A 219 -6.49 18.18 -9.41
C HIS A 219 -6.25 19.49 -8.63
N GLU A 220 -6.20 19.42 -7.30
CA GLU A 220 -6.35 20.59 -6.42
C GLU A 220 -5.03 21.14 -5.89
N THR A 221 -3.92 20.42 -6.06
CA THR A 221 -2.61 20.90 -5.57
C THR A 221 -1.98 21.81 -6.62
N PRO A 222 -1.86 23.14 -6.37
CA PRO A 222 -1.22 24.06 -7.28
C PRO A 222 0.26 23.70 -7.41
N TRP A 223 0.79 23.65 -8.63
CA TRP A 223 2.19 23.38 -8.85
C TRP A 223 2.69 24.05 -10.13
N GLY A 224 3.97 24.46 -10.12
CA GLY A 224 4.59 25.19 -11.22
C GLY A 224 4.83 26.66 -10.89
N VAL A 225 5.23 27.42 -11.90
CA VAL A 225 5.70 28.82 -11.77
C VAL A 225 4.55 29.84 -11.73
N ASP A 226 3.36 29.40 -12.12
CA ASP A 226 2.12 30.20 -12.21
C ASP A 226 1.11 29.82 -11.10
N ALA A 227 1.53 28.97 -10.14
CA ALA A 227 0.70 28.39 -9.08
C ALA A 227 0.69 29.20 -7.78
#